data_AF-A0A183G9W9-F1
#
_entry.id   AF-A0A183G9W9-F1
#
_cell.length_a   1.000
_cell.length_b   1.000
_cell.length_c   1.000
_cell.angle_alpha   90.00
_cell.angle_beta   90.00
_cell.angle_gamma   90.00
#
_symmetry.space_group_name_H-M   'P 1'
#
loop_
_entity.id
_entity.type
_entity.pdbx_description
1 polymer ?
#
loop_
_entity_poly.entity_id
_entity_poly.type
_entity_poly.pdbx_seq_one_letter_code
_entity_poly.pdbx_strand_id
1 'polypeptide(L)'
;MTLEMKTFLEIQDEELQLYLKHTNNRIARLDSEVEQKAEEAERLAGFYTENRLVLTEEQQRAIYLKIEEWFGDMAKIDDEKVRLANMMYDTTVAHIERMDKHVHDFQKLQEKHRRTELQAAEGHVNDLYRNSRLLNMLVFSSCFIVDKQRCSIKISGDD
;
A
#
# COMPACT_ATOMS: atom_id res chain seq x y z
N MET A 1 8.33 -13.47 3.53
CA MET A 1 7.61 -12.30 4.08
C MET A 1 7.84 -12.30 5.59
N THR A 2 8.44 -11.25 6.14
CA THR A 2 8.70 -11.16 7.59
C THR A 2 7.39 -10.97 8.35
N LEU A 3 7.29 -11.54 9.55
CA LEU A 3 6.09 -11.52 10.38
C LEU A 3 5.60 -10.08 10.65
N GLU A 4 6.53 -9.16 10.86
CA GLU A 4 6.28 -7.73 11.09
C GLU A 4 5.56 -7.04 9.92
N MET A 5 5.84 -7.45 8.68
CA MET A 5 5.22 -6.86 7.49
C MET A 5 3.79 -7.36 7.29
N LYS A 6 3.53 -8.61 7.68
CA LYS A 6 2.18 -9.19 7.66
C LYS A 6 1.28 -8.49 8.66
N THR A 7 1.76 -8.35 9.90
CA THR A 7 1.02 -7.69 10.98
C THR A 7 0.80 -6.19 10.71
N PHE A 8 1.77 -5.49 10.12
CA PHE A 8 1.60 -4.07 9.76
C PHE A 8 0.58 -3.86 8.63
N LEU A 9 0.60 -4.72 7.59
CA LEU A 9 -0.37 -4.67 6.50
C LEU A 9 -1.79 -5.05 6.99
N GLU A 10 -1.90 -6.01 7.89
CA GLU A 10 -3.18 -6.44 8.49
C GLU A 10 -3.82 -5.33 9.35
N ILE A 11 -3.04 -4.62 10.17
CA ILE A 11 -3.55 -3.53 11.02
C ILE A 11 -4.02 -2.33 10.19
N GLN A 12 -3.29 -1.95 9.13
CA GLN A 12 -3.70 -0.82 8.29
C GLN A 12 -4.96 -1.10 7.47
N ASP A 13 -5.19 -2.36 7.10
CA ASP A 13 -6.38 -2.79 6.36
C ASP A 13 -7.64 -2.75 7.25
N GLU A 14 -7.54 -3.18 8.52
CA GLU A 14 -8.67 -3.14 9.46
C GLU A 14 -9.17 -1.71 9.75
N GLU A 15 -8.27 -0.75 9.99
CA GLU A 15 -8.65 0.64 10.24
C GLU A 15 -9.33 1.27 9.03
N LEU A 16 -8.82 1.03 7.82
CA LEU A 16 -9.42 1.50 6.57
C LEU A 16 -10.81 0.88 6.37
N GLN A 17 -10.94 -0.43 6.57
CA GLN A 17 -12.22 -1.13 6.43
C GLN A 17 -13.27 -0.61 7.42
N LEU A 18 -12.89 -0.35 8.67
CA LEU A 18 -13.77 0.26 9.66
C LEU A 18 -14.22 1.65 9.25
N TYR A 19 -13.29 2.48 8.77
CA TYR A 19 -13.60 3.82 8.27
C TYR A 19 -14.57 3.80 7.08
N LEU A 20 -14.30 2.94 6.09
CA LEU A 20 -15.15 2.80 4.90
C LEU A 20 -16.54 2.28 5.28
N LYS A 21 -16.63 1.30 6.17
CA LYS A 21 -17.90 0.77 6.68
C LYS A 21 -18.70 1.84 7.42
N HIS A 22 -18.06 2.59 8.30
CA HIS A 22 -18.72 3.67 9.03
C HIS A 22 -19.25 4.75 8.08
N THR A 23 -18.44 5.14 7.10
CA THR A 23 -18.80 6.21 6.15
C THR A 23 -19.89 5.77 5.19
N ASN A 24 -19.85 4.53 4.68
CA ASN A 24 -20.94 3.95 3.89
C ASN A 24 -22.26 3.89 4.66
N ASN A 25 -22.23 3.46 5.92
CA ASN A 25 -23.42 3.46 6.75
C ASN A 25 -23.98 4.87 6.97
N ARG A 26 -23.11 5.88 7.05
CA ARG A 26 -23.54 7.28 7.15
C ARG A 26 -24.20 7.75 5.85
N ILE A 27 -23.61 7.45 4.69
CA ILE A 27 -24.20 7.77 3.38
C ILE A 27 -25.57 7.11 3.24
N ALA A 28 -25.70 5.82 3.57
CA ALA A 28 -26.98 5.11 3.49
C ALA A 28 -28.07 5.71 4.41
N ARG A 29 -27.69 6.24 5.58
CA ARG A 29 -28.64 6.97 6.44
C ARG A 29 -29.10 8.28 5.81
N LEU A 30 -28.18 9.02 5.20
CA LEU A 30 -28.49 10.26 4.49
C LEU A 30 -29.37 9.98 3.26
N ASP A 31 -29.14 8.88 2.54
CA ASP A 31 -30.00 8.42 1.44
C ASP A 31 -31.43 8.20 1.92
N SER A 32 -31.62 7.49 3.04
CA SER A 32 -32.94 7.26 3.61
C SER A 32 -33.62 8.55 4.07
N GLU A 33 -32.87 9.52 4.60
CA GLU A 33 -33.40 10.82 5.00
C GLU A 33 -33.89 11.63 3.78
N VAL A 34 -33.13 11.61 2.68
CA VAL A 34 -33.54 12.25 1.42
C VAL A 34 -34.78 11.58 0.86
N GLU A 35 -34.84 10.25 0.85
CA GLU A 35 -36.00 9.50 0.34
C GLU A 35 -37.27 9.83 1.14
N GLN A 36 -37.19 9.88 2.47
CA GLN A 36 -38.32 10.27 3.33
C GLN A 36 -38.79 11.71 3.05
N LYS A 37 -37.86 12.66 2.94
CA LYS A 37 -38.19 14.06 2.61
C LYS A 37 -38.79 14.19 1.22
N ALA A 38 -38.31 13.41 0.25
CA ALA A 38 -38.84 13.39 -1.11
C ALA A 38 -40.28 12.86 -1.15
N GLU A 39 -40.56 11.77 -0.43
CA GLU A 39 -41.92 11.21 -0.32
C GLU A 39 -42.89 12.20 0.35
N GLU A 40 -42.45 12.90 1.41
CA GLU A 40 -43.26 13.93 2.06
C GLU A 40 -43.53 15.11 1.13
N ALA A 41 -42.51 15.57 0.39
CA ALA A 41 -42.62 16.63 -0.59
C ALA A 41 -43.57 16.26 -1.74
N GLU A 42 -43.46 15.04 -2.25
CA GLU A 42 -44.36 14.53 -3.30
C GLU A 42 -45.80 14.43 -2.81
N ARG A 43 -46.02 13.93 -1.58
CA ARG A 43 -47.35 13.89 -0.97
C ARG A 43 -47.96 15.29 -0.82
N LEU A 44 -47.16 16.25 -0.39
CA LEU A 44 -47.61 17.64 -0.22
C LEU A 44 -47.87 18.33 -1.57
N ALA A 45 -47.06 18.04 -2.59
CA ALA A 45 -47.25 18.51 -3.95
C ALA A 45 -48.51 17.89 -4.59
N GLY A 46 -48.78 16.61 -4.35
CA GLY A 46 -50.00 15.93 -4.74
C GLY A 46 -51.24 16.60 -4.13
N PHE A 47 -51.22 16.81 -2.81
CA PHE A 47 -52.30 17.54 -2.11
C PHE A 47 -52.53 18.93 -2.69
N TYR A 48 -51.46 19.69 -2.96
CA TYR A 48 -51.55 21.01 -3.57
C TYR A 48 -52.23 20.95 -4.94
N THR A 49 -51.84 20.00 -5.78
CA THR A 49 -52.35 19.86 -7.15
C THR A 49 -53.84 19.49 -7.16
N GLU A 50 -54.25 18.60 -6.26
CA GLU A 50 -55.65 18.17 -6.12
C GLU A 50 -56.56 19.25 -5.51
N ASN A 51 -56.05 20.03 -4.56
CA ASN A 51 -56.86 20.98 -3.77
C ASN A 51 -56.65 22.44 -4.17
N ARG A 52 -55.92 22.71 -5.26
CA ARG A 52 -55.53 24.07 -5.65
C ARG A 52 -56.68 25.07 -5.71
N LEU A 53 -57.85 24.64 -6.20
CA LEU A 53 -59.02 25.52 -6.37
C LEU A 53 -59.75 25.84 -5.06
N VAL A 54 -59.53 25.05 -4.01
CA VAL A 54 -60.18 25.20 -2.69
C VAL A 54 -59.24 25.82 -1.65
N LEU A 55 -57.94 25.90 -1.92
CA LEU A 55 -56.95 26.52 -1.06
C LEU A 55 -56.90 28.04 -1.25
N THR A 56 -56.77 28.78 -0.14
CA THR A 56 -56.52 30.23 -0.19
C THR A 56 -55.11 30.52 -0.73
N GLU A 57 -54.89 31.74 -1.23
CA GLU A 57 -53.55 32.14 -1.72
C GLU A 57 -52.47 32.00 -0.64
N GLU A 58 -52.80 32.27 0.62
CA GLU A 58 -51.89 32.13 1.76
C GLU A 58 -51.53 30.66 2.02
N GLN A 59 -52.49 29.76 1.94
CA GLN A 59 -52.25 28.32 2.07
C GLN A 59 -51.43 27.77 0.90
N GLN A 60 -51.73 28.22 -0.32
CA GLN A 60 -50.97 27.86 -1.51
C GLN A 60 -49.50 28.30 -1.38
N ARG A 61 -49.28 29.54 -0.94
CA ARG A 61 -47.94 30.08 -0.71
C ARG A 61 -47.20 29.34 0.41
N ALA A 62 -47.88 29.01 1.51
CA ALA A 62 -47.29 28.26 2.61
C ALA A 62 -46.83 26.86 2.17
N ILE A 63 -47.64 26.17 1.37
CA ILE A 63 -47.28 24.86 0.80
C ILE A 63 -46.06 25.00 -0.12
N TYR A 64 -46.06 25.98 -1.02
CA TYR A 64 -44.94 26.21 -1.94
C TYR A 64 -43.62 26.45 -1.19
N LEU A 65 -43.62 27.35 -0.21
CA LEU A 65 -42.43 27.65 0.60
C LEU A 65 -41.92 26.41 1.36
N LYS A 66 -42.82 25.58 1.85
CA LYS A 66 -42.45 24.35 2.56
C LYS A 66 -41.83 23.31 1.64
N ILE A 67 -42.35 23.16 0.43
CA ILE A 67 -41.77 22.29 -0.59
C ILE A 67 -40.37 22.80 -0.98
N GLU A 68 -40.23 24.11 -1.21
CA GLU A 68 -38.95 24.76 -1.54
C GLU A 68 -37.91 24.57 -0.42
N GLU A 69 -38.31 24.73 0.84
CA GLU A 69 -37.46 24.45 2.01
C GLU A 69 -36.97 23.01 2.02
N TRP A 70 -37.86 22.04 1.79
CA TRP A 70 -37.50 20.62 1.73
C TRP A 70 -36.53 20.29 0.59
N PHE A 71 -36.71 20.88 -0.60
CA PHE A 71 -35.73 20.74 -1.68
C PHE A 71 -34.37 21.36 -1.32
N GLY A 72 -34.36 22.51 -0.65
CA GLY A 72 -33.14 23.12 -0.16
C GLY A 72 -32.40 22.26 0.87
N ASP A 73 -33.12 21.57 1.75
CA ASP A 73 -32.53 20.64 2.72
C ASP A 73 -32.02 19.36 2.07
N MET A 74 -32.77 18.78 1.12
CA MET A 74 -32.32 17.62 0.35
C MET A 74 -31.01 17.91 -0.41
N ALA A 75 -30.89 19.10 -1.01
CA ALA A 75 -29.67 19.52 -1.69
C ALA A 75 -28.45 19.57 -0.74
N LYS A 76 -28.62 20.09 0.48
CA LYS A 76 -27.53 20.11 1.49
C LYS A 76 -27.11 18.70 1.90
N ILE A 77 -28.08 17.77 2.01
CA ILE A 77 -27.79 16.38 2.35
C ILE A 77 -27.03 15.70 1.21
N ASP A 78 -27.42 15.95 -0.04
CA ASP A 78 -26.71 15.43 -1.22
C ASP A 78 -25.29 15.99 -1.33
N ASP A 79 -25.07 17.28 -1.06
CA ASP A 79 -23.74 17.88 -0.99
C ASP A 79 -22.85 17.18 0.06
N GLU A 80 -23.41 16.87 1.24
CA GLU A 80 -22.70 16.13 2.29
C GLU A 80 -22.38 14.69 1.87
N LYS A 81 -23.29 14.01 1.16
CA LYS A 81 -23.05 12.67 0.61
C LYS A 81 -21.89 12.68 -0.39
N VAL A 82 -21.88 13.65 -1.31
CA VAL A 82 -20.78 13.83 -2.27
C VAL A 82 -19.47 14.09 -1.54
N ARG A 83 -19.48 14.94 -0.52
CA ARG A 83 -18.29 15.22 0.30
C ARG A 83 -17.77 13.97 0.99
N LEU A 84 -18.63 13.16 1.59
CA LEU A 84 -18.25 11.91 2.25
C LEU A 84 -17.69 10.89 1.25
N ALA A 85 -18.30 10.75 0.08
CA ALA A 85 -17.83 9.87 -0.98
C ALA A 85 -16.43 10.26 -1.49
N ASN A 86 -16.19 11.57 -1.69
CA ASN A 86 -14.88 12.08 -2.07
C ASN A 86 -13.82 11.81 -0.98
N MET A 87 -14.15 12.05 0.29
CA MET A 87 -13.25 11.74 1.40
C MET A 87 -12.90 10.25 1.49
N MET A 88 -13.86 9.36 1.23
CA MET A 88 -13.59 7.93 1.15
C MET A 88 -12.61 7.60 0.04
N TYR A 89 -12.85 8.14 -1.17
CA TYR A 89 -11.99 7.93 -2.31
C TYR A 89 -10.55 8.39 -2.03
N ASP A 90 -10.38 9.62 -1.53
CA ASP A 90 -9.07 10.19 -1.21
C ASP A 90 -8.34 9.35 -0.15
N THR A 91 -9.06 8.88 0.87
CA THR A 91 -8.49 8.03 1.92
C THR A 91 -8.02 6.68 1.37
N THR A 92 -8.81 6.07 0.49
CA THR A 92 -8.43 4.82 -0.19
C THR A 92 -7.24 5.01 -1.11
N VAL A 93 -7.20 6.08 -1.90
CA VAL A 93 -6.05 6.40 -2.77
C VAL A 93 -4.79 6.58 -1.95
N ALA A 94 -4.83 7.39 -0.88
CA ALA A 94 -3.68 7.59 0.01
C ALA A 94 -3.22 6.29 0.69
N HIS A 95 -4.13 5.33 0.90
CA HIS A 95 -3.76 4.02 1.40
C HIS A 95 -3.07 3.17 0.33
N ILE A 96 -3.59 3.13 -0.89
CA ILE A 96 -2.96 2.42 -2.03
C ILE A 96 -1.56 2.96 -2.30
N GLU A 97 -1.39 4.28 -2.35
CA GLU A 97 -0.08 4.90 -2.58
C GLU A 97 0.94 4.54 -1.48
N ARG A 98 0.50 4.45 -0.22
CA ARG A 98 1.35 3.98 0.88
C ARG A 98 1.75 2.52 0.67
N MET A 99 0.80 1.65 0.33
CA MET A 99 1.09 0.24 0.04
C MET A 99 2.07 0.08 -1.12
N ASP A 100 1.87 0.80 -2.23
CA ASP A 100 2.77 0.76 -3.39
C ASP A 100 4.19 1.18 -3.03
N LYS A 101 4.34 2.23 -2.21
CA LYS A 101 5.64 2.64 -1.68
C LYS A 101 6.29 1.54 -0.84
N HIS A 102 5.54 0.91 0.07
CA HIS A 102 6.05 -0.18 0.90
C HIS A 102 6.52 -1.38 0.06
N VAL A 103 5.75 -1.76 -0.97
CA VAL A 103 6.13 -2.83 -1.91
C VAL A 103 7.42 -2.46 -2.65
N HIS A 104 7.52 -1.23 -3.15
CA HIS A 104 8.69 -0.76 -3.88
C HIS A 104 9.96 -0.72 -3.00
N ASP A 105 9.85 -0.22 -1.76
CA ASP A 105 10.96 -0.17 -0.81
C ASP A 105 11.41 -1.59 -0.43
N PHE A 106 10.48 -2.54 -0.30
CA PHE A 106 10.81 -3.94 -0.06
C PHE A 106 11.57 -4.58 -1.22
N GLN A 107 11.14 -4.34 -2.46
CA GLN A 107 11.86 -4.83 -3.66
C GLN A 107 13.29 -4.30 -3.71
N LYS A 108 13.50 -3.02 -3.36
CA LYS A 108 14.85 -2.43 -3.24
C LYS A 108 15.69 -3.11 -2.18
N LEU A 109 15.11 -3.42 -1.01
CA LEU A 109 15.81 -4.11 0.07
C LEU A 109 16.19 -5.54 -0.34
N GLN A 110 15.31 -6.28 -1.01
CA GLN A 110 15.61 -7.60 -1.53
C GLN A 110 16.74 -7.57 -2.56
N GLU A 111 16.69 -6.64 -3.51
CA GLU A 111 17.75 -6.50 -4.52
C GLU A 111 19.09 -6.11 -3.88
N LYS A 112 19.09 -5.24 -2.86
CA LYS A 112 20.29 -4.91 -2.09
C LYS A 112 20.84 -6.11 -1.33
N HIS A 113 19.97 -6.91 -0.71
CA HIS A 113 20.37 -8.13 -0.01
C HIS A 113 21.02 -9.12 -0.99
N ARG A 114 20.37 -9.39 -2.12
CA ARG A 114 20.88 -10.26 -3.19
C ARG A 114 22.26 -9.80 -3.71
N ARG A 115 22.46 -8.48 -3.91
CA ARG A 115 23.76 -7.92 -4.32
C ARG A 115 24.84 -8.14 -3.26
N THR A 116 24.50 -7.95 -1.98
CA THR A 116 25.43 -8.17 -0.87
C THR A 116 25.86 -9.63 -0.77
N GLU A 117 24.91 -10.57 -0.95
CA GLU A 117 25.21 -12.01 -0.96
C GLU A 117 26.11 -12.41 -2.14
N LEU A 118 25.85 -11.86 -3.34
CA LEU A 118 26.71 -12.05 -4.51
C LEU A 118 28.13 -11.54 -4.26
N GLN A 119 28.29 -10.34 -3.67
CA GLN A 119 29.60 -9.77 -3.35
C GLN A 119 30.33 -10.59 -2.27
N ALA A 120 29.62 -11.10 -1.26
CA ALA A 120 30.18 -11.99 -0.25
C ALA A 120 30.65 -13.32 -0.87
N ALA A 121 29.88 -13.87 -1.80
CA ALA A 121 30.25 -15.07 -2.55
C ALA A 121 31.48 -14.84 -3.45
N GLU A 122 31.54 -13.73 -4.18
CA GLU A 122 32.69 -13.35 -5.01
C GLU A 122 33.96 -13.10 -4.18
N GLY A 123 33.83 -12.46 -3.01
CA GLY A 123 34.92 -12.31 -2.05
C GLY A 123 35.46 -13.67 -1.59
N HIS A 124 34.57 -14.58 -1.22
CA HIS A 124 34.94 -15.95 -0.83
C HIS A 124 35.65 -16.73 -1.94
N VAL A 125 35.19 -16.61 -3.18
CA VAL A 125 35.84 -17.24 -4.34
C VAL A 125 37.23 -16.65 -4.57
N ASN A 126 37.37 -15.32 -4.52
CA ASN A 126 38.66 -14.65 -4.69
C ASN A 126 39.67 -15.02 -3.59
N ASP A 127 39.22 -15.19 -2.34
CA ASP A 127 40.05 -15.64 -1.23
C ASP A 127 40.50 -17.10 -1.40
N LEU A 128 39.62 -17.98 -1.88
CA LEU A 128 39.99 -19.35 -2.23
C LEU A 128 41.02 -19.41 -3.37
N TYR A 129 40.87 -18.58 -4.40
CA TYR A 129 41.85 -18.46 -5.49
C TYR A 129 43.21 -17.91 -5.01
N ARG A 130 43.22 -16.91 -4.11
CA ARG A 130 44.45 -16.39 -3.50
C ARG A 130 45.17 -17.47 -2.68
N ASN A 131 44.44 -18.19 -1.86
CA ASN A 131 45.00 -19.27 -1.03
C ASN A 131 45.52 -20.43 -1.88
N SER A 132 44.81 -20.81 -2.95
CA SER A 132 45.29 -21.80 -3.92
C SER A 132 46.57 -21.36 -4.63
N ARG A 133 46.68 -20.08 -5.01
CA ARG A 133 47.88 -19.54 -5.66
C ARG A 133 49.09 -19.50 -4.71
N LEU A 134 48.88 -19.18 -3.43
CA LEU A 134 49.92 -19.23 -2.40
C LEU A 134 50.37 -20.67 -2.12
N LEU A 135 49.45 -21.62 -2.06
CA LEU A 135 49.75 -23.06 -1.95
C LEU A 135 50.57 -23.55 -3.15
N ASN A 136 50.20 -23.19 -4.37
CA ASN A 136 50.99 -23.52 -5.55
C ASN A 136 52.39 -22.89 -5.48
N MET A 137 52.53 -21.63 -5.04
CA MET A 137 53.85 -21.01 -4.88
C MET A 137 54.72 -21.72 -3.82
N LEU A 138 54.12 -22.16 -2.71
CA LEU A 138 54.78 -22.93 -1.67
C LEU A 138 55.20 -24.33 -2.16
N VAL A 139 54.37 -25.00 -2.96
CA VAL A 139 54.69 -26.31 -3.58
C VAL A 139 55.80 -26.18 -4.63
N PHE A 140 55.82 -25.10 -5.41
CA PHE A 140 56.93 -24.81 -6.34
C PHE A 140 58.24 -24.49 -5.59
N SER A 141 58.16 -23.76 -4.48
CA SER A 141 59.31 -23.47 -3.61
C SER A 141 59.86 -24.74 -2.94
N SER A 142 59.00 -25.63 -2.45
CA SER A 142 59.43 -26.90 -1.85
C SER A 142 60.01 -27.88 -2.88
N CYS A 143 59.51 -27.90 -4.13
CA CYS A 143 60.16 -28.63 -5.22
C CYS A 143 61.57 -28.08 -5.52
N PHE A 144 61.76 -26.76 -5.49
CA PHE A 144 63.08 -26.14 -5.67
C PHE A 144 64.07 -26.45 -4.53
N ILE A 145 63.56 -26.63 -3.31
CA ILE A 145 64.39 -27.00 -2.15
C ILE A 145 64.75 -28.50 -2.17
N VAL A 146 63.85 -29.37 -2.63
CA VAL A 146 64.13 -30.82 -2.76
C VAL A 146 65.12 -31.10 -3.91
N ASP A 147 65.09 -30.36 -5.01
CA ASP A 147 66.10 -30.49 -6.08
C ASP A 147 67.50 -30.00 -5.66
N LYS A 148 67.57 -29.00 -4.78
CA LYS A 148 68.86 -28.57 -4.21
C LYS A 148 69.47 -29.57 -3.23
N GLN A 149 68.65 -30.38 -2.56
CA GLN A 149 69.14 -31.45 -1.68
C GLN A 149 69.48 -32.76 -2.41
N ARG A 150 69.06 -32.93 -3.68
CA ARG A 150 69.45 -34.08 -4.52
C ARG A 150 70.80 -33.90 -5.23
N CYS A 151 71.41 -32.71 -5.21
CA CYS A 151 72.69 -32.45 -5.88
C CYS A 151 73.95 -32.57 -5.00
N SER A 152 73.87 -33.07 -3.76
CA SER A 152 75.04 -33.12 -2.86
C SER A 152 75.47 -34.53 -2.42
N ILE A 153 75.12 -35.60 -3.15
CA ILE A 153 75.59 -36.95 -2.81
C ILE A 153 76.32 -37.59 -4.00
N LYS A 154 77.63 -37.84 -3.79
CA LYS A 154 78.68 -38.47 -4.62
C LYS A 154 79.29 -37.50 -5.65
N ILE A 155 80.60 -37.30 -5.74
CA ILE A 155 81.70 -38.28 -5.71
C ILE A 155 82.99 -37.61 -5.17
N SER A 156 83.62 -38.18 -4.14
CA SER A 156 85.08 -38.10 -3.99
C SER A 156 85.55 -39.43 -3.39
N GLY A 157 85.88 -40.35 -4.28
CA GLY A 157 86.59 -41.60 -4.01
C GLY A 157 87.61 -41.80 -5.12
N ASP A 158 88.86 -42.03 -4.68
CA ASP A 158 89.99 -42.69 -5.33
C ASP A 158 90.58 -42.06 -6.61
N ASP A 159 91.68 -41.31 -6.46
CA ASP A 159 93.08 -41.80 -6.64
C ASP A 159 94.09 -40.64 -6.46
#